data_AF-A0A8J6PS44-F1
#
_entry.id   AF-A0A8J6PS44-F1
#
_cell.length_a   1.000
_cell.length_b   1.000
_cell.length_c   1.000
_cell.angle_alpha   90.00
_cell.angle_beta   90.00
_cell.angle_gamma   90.00
#
_symmetry.space_group_name_H-M   'P 1'
#
loop_
_entity.id
_entity.type
_entity.pdbx_description
1 polymer ?
#
loop_
_entity_poly.entity_id
_entity_poly.type
_entity_poly.pdbx_seq_one_letter_code
_entity_poly.pdbx_strand_id
1 'polypeptide(L)'
;MQLPFRSEIRNSPKQQTIKIYLGDESLDEKIKVHLEHFKEIEHIEIRETVGQNRANENITVFLNDDVDIVKMQKAIDSSLWWYFEEDMVEE
;
A
#
# COMPACT_ATOMS: atom_id res chain seq x y z
N MET A 1 -9.29 -16.44 -8.12
CA MET A 1 -9.60 -15.26 -7.29
C MET A 1 -8.54 -14.22 -7.60
N GLN A 2 -8.96 -13.05 -8.06
CA GLN A 2 -8.05 -11.92 -8.27
C GLN A 2 -7.81 -11.29 -6.90
N LEU A 3 -6.55 -11.08 -6.52
CA LEU A 3 -6.23 -10.45 -5.23
C LEU A 3 -6.66 -8.98 -5.29
N PRO A 4 -7.32 -8.45 -4.24
CA PRO A 4 -7.80 -7.06 -4.21
C PRO A 4 -6.63 -6.06 -4.23
N PHE A 5 -5.48 -6.45 -3.70
CA PHE A 5 -4.26 -5.68 -3.74
C PHE A 5 -3.02 -6.58 -3.73
N ARG A 6 -1.86 -5.98 -4.01
CA ARG A 6 -0.55 -6.59 -3.88
C ARG A 6 0.43 -5.59 -3.31
N SER A 7 1.17 -5.97 -2.26
CA SER A 7 2.27 -5.17 -1.72
C SER A 7 3.64 -5.72 -2.15
N GLU A 8 4.61 -4.83 -2.31
CA GLU A 8 6.00 -5.15 -2.66
C GLU A 8 6.96 -4.25 -1.87
N ILE A 9 7.91 -4.87 -1.15
CA ILE A 9 9.02 -4.14 -0.54
C ILE A 9 10.03 -3.71 -1.62
N ARG A 10 10.40 -2.44 -1.59
CA ARG A 10 11.46 -1.84 -2.42
C ARG A 10 12.57 -1.32 -1.52
N ASN A 11 13.67 -2.06 -1.51
CA ASN A 11 14.90 -1.61 -0.85
C ASN A 11 15.66 -0.68 -1.81
N SER A 12 15.52 0.64 -1.62
CA SER A 12 16.39 1.59 -2.31
C SER A 12 17.60 1.92 -1.44
N PRO A 13 18.74 2.33 -2.02
CA PRO A 13 19.92 2.73 -1.24
C PRO A 13 19.69 3.95 -0.33
N LYS A 14 18.63 4.73 -0.59
CA LYS A 14 18.32 5.95 0.15
C LYS A 14 17.28 5.74 1.25
N GLN A 15 16.27 4.92 0.96
CA GLN A 15 15.23 4.54 1.92
C GLN A 15 14.50 3.28 1.45
N GLN A 16 13.98 2.51 2.40
CA GLN A 16 13.12 1.38 2.09
C GLN A 16 11.68 1.85 1.94
N THR A 17 10.98 1.37 0.92
CA THR A 17 9.58 1.76 0.66
C THR A 17 8.73 0.54 0.41
N ILE A 18 7.42 0.68 0.64
CA ILE A 18 6.44 -0.36 0.31
C ILE A 18 5.60 0.17 -0.84
N LYS A 19 5.55 -0.57 -1.94
CA LYS A 19 4.65 -0.29 -3.07
C LYS A 19 3.41 -1.14 -2.94
N ILE A 20 2.24 -0.53 -3.02
CA ILE A 20 0.95 -1.21 -2.99
C ILE A 20 0.29 -0.96 -4.34
N TYR A 21 -0.20 -2.04 -4.94
CA TYR A 21 -0.92 -2.04 -6.21
C TYR A 21 -2.34 -2.52 -5.91
N LEU A 22 -3.33 -1.67 -6.14
CA LEU A 22 -4.72 -2.05 -6.00
C LEU A 22 -5.22 -2.68 -7.30
N GLY A 23 -6.18 -3.60 -7.19
CA GLY A 23 -6.92 -4.10 -8.34
C GLY A 23 -7.95 -3.09 -8.87
N ASP A 24 -8.43 -2.20 -7.99
CA ASP A 24 -9.34 -1.10 -8.30
C ASP A 24 -8.68 0.24 -7.91
N GLU A 25 -8.29 1.01 -8.92
CA GLU A 25 -7.61 2.31 -8.79
C GLU A 25 -8.54 3.38 -8.17
N SER A 26 -9.87 3.19 -8.19
CA SER A 26 -10.81 4.12 -7.55
C SER A 26 -10.68 4.18 -6.02
N LEU A 27 -10.01 3.19 -5.43
CA LEU A 27 -9.78 3.09 -3.99
C LEU A 27 -8.44 3.70 -3.55
N ASP A 28 -7.58 4.11 -4.48
CA ASP A 28 -6.21 4.58 -4.17
C ASP A 28 -6.20 5.73 -3.14
N GLU A 29 -7.04 6.75 -3.33
CA GLU A 29 -7.16 7.86 -2.38
C GLU A 29 -7.76 7.43 -1.02
N LYS A 30 -8.72 6.49 -1.01
CA LYS A 30 -9.30 5.99 0.24
C LYS A 30 -8.26 5.22 1.06
N ILE A 31 -7.51 4.34 0.40
CA ILE A 31 -6.45 3.56 1.03
C ILE A 31 -5.33 4.47 1.52
N LYS A 32 -4.97 5.50 0.75
CA LYS A 32 -4.01 6.51 1.20
C LYS A 32 -4.44 7.16 2.51
N VAL A 33 -5.67 7.67 2.61
CA VAL A 33 -6.19 8.27 3.85
C VAL A 33 -6.19 7.27 5.02
N HIS A 34 -6.55 6.01 4.75
CA HIS A 34 -6.50 4.95 5.75
C HIS A 34 -5.08 4.68 6.28
N LEU A 35 -4.10 4.71 5.38
CA LEU A 35 -2.69 4.50 5.71
C LEU A 35 -2.06 5.72 6.40
N GLU A 36 -2.54 6.94 6.16
CA GLU A 36 -2.06 8.15 6.85
C GLU A 36 -2.25 8.09 8.39
N HIS A 37 -3.10 7.19 8.90
CA HIS A 37 -3.27 6.98 10.34
C HIS A 37 -2.08 6.28 11.02
N PHE A 38 -1.20 5.61 10.28
CA PHE A 38 -0.03 4.96 10.84
C PHE A 38 1.06 5.98 11.16
N LYS A 39 1.51 6.03 12.41
CA LYS A 39 2.54 6.98 12.87
C LYS A 39 3.93 6.64 12.36
N GLU A 40 4.13 5.38 11.97
CA GLU A 40 5.36 4.81 11.45
C GLU A 40 5.60 5.20 9.98
N ILE A 41 4.55 5.67 9.30
CA ILE A 41 4.63 6.15 7.92
C ILE A 41 5.04 7.63 7.95
N GLU A 42 6.11 7.94 7.23
CA GLU A 42 6.58 9.32 7.06
C GLU A 42 5.73 10.04 6.01
N HIS A 43 5.52 9.39 4.87
CA HIS A 43 4.80 9.98 3.75
C HIS A 43 4.21 8.91 2.83
N ILE A 44 3.16 9.27 2.08
CA ILE A 44 2.49 8.40 1.11
C ILE A 44 2.30 9.17 -0.19
N GLU A 45 2.66 8.54 -1.31
CA GLU A 45 2.45 9.10 -2.64
C GLU A 45 1.74 8.09 -3.55
N ILE A 46 0.70 8.55 -4.24
CA ILE A 46 0.12 7.82 -5.38
C ILE A 46 0.91 8.23 -6.62
N ARG A 47 1.44 7.25 -7.35
CA ARG A 47 2.24 7.50 -8.56
C ARG A 47 1.77 6.60 -9.69
N GLU A 48 1.66 7.18 -10.89
CA GLU A 48 1.50 6.40 -12.11
C GLU A 48 2.68 5.42 -12.27
N THR A 49 2.39 4.17 -12.62
CA THR A 49 3.41 3.21 -12.99
C THR A 49 3.72 3.35 -14.47
N VAL A 50 4.99 3.58 -14.79
CA VAL A 50 5.46 3.57 -16.18
C VAL A 50 5.97 2.16 -16.46
N GLY A 51 5.09 1.25 -16.90
CA GLY A 51 5.48 -0.12 -17.24
C GLY A 51 4.39 -0.93 -17.94
N GLN A 52 4.72 -1.54 -19.08
CA GLN A 52 3.84 -2.51 -19.74
C GLN A 52 3.52 -3.67 -18.78
N ASN A 53 2.22 -4.02 -18.64
CA ASN A 53 1.70 -5.08 -17.77
C ASN A 53 1.77 -4.84 -16.23
N ARG A 54 1.68 -3.60 -15.75
CA ARG A 54 1.46 -3.30 -14.32
C ARG A 54 0.19 -2.45 -14.16
N ALA A 55 -0.41 -2.44 -12.96
CA ALA A 55 -1.53 -1.54 -12.64
C ALA A 55 -1.12 -0.09 -12.98
N ASN A 56 -2.02 0.73 -13.52
CA ASN A 56 -1.65 2.06 -14.02
C ASN A 56 -1.14 2.95 -12.89
N GLU A 57 -1.56 2.69 -11.65
CA GLU A 57 -1.18 3.43 -10.46
C GLU A 57 -0.58 2.53 -9.37
N ASN A 58 0.19 3.14 -8.46
CA ASN A 58 0.68 2.49 -7.25
C ASN A 58 0.80 3.49 -6.10
N ILE A 59 0.48 3.01 -4.92
CA ILE A 59 0.68 3.73 -3.67
C ILE A 59 2.07 3.40 -3.15
N THR A 60 2.95 4.38 -3.08
CA THR A 60 4.29 4.26 -2.50
C THR A 60 4.26 4.81 -1.08
N VAL A 61 4.53 3.94 -0.12
CA VAL A 61 4.61 4.25 1.31
C VAL A 61 6.06 4.40 1.72
N PHE A 62 6.38 5.54 2.32
CA PHE A 62 7.67 5.89 2.89
C PHE A 62 7.58 5.76 4.41
N LEU A 63 8.53 5.03 5.00
CA LEU A 63 8.55 4.75 6.42
C LEU A 63 9.60 5.60 7.10
N ASN A 64 9.35 5.96 8.36
CA ASN A 64 10.34 6.67 9.17
C ASN A 64 11.64 5.85 9.33
N ASP A 65 12.74 6.56 9.56
CA ASP A 65 14.01 5.95 9.97
C ASP A 65 13.79 5.10 11.24
N ASP A 66 14.40 3.91 11.29
CA ASP A 66 14.27 2.89 12.35
C ASP A 66 13.00 2.01 12.36
N VAL A 67 12.15 2.08 11.34
CA VAL A 67 10.99 1.16 11.20
C VAL A 67 11.38 -0.15 10.54
N ASP A 68 10.98 -1.28 11.12
CA ASP A 68 11.12 -2.60 10.52
C ASP A 68 10.13 -2.77 9.35
N ILE A 69 10.62 -2.62 8.13
CA ILE A 69 9.78 -2.69 6.93
C ILE A 69 9.04 -4.01 6.76
N VAL A 70 9.60 -5.14 7.22
CA VAL A 70 8.94 -6.45 7.07
C VAL A 70 7.74 -6.53 8.02
N LYS A 71 7.89 -6.01 9.24
CA LYS A 71 6.76 -5.90 10.16
C LYS A 71 5.72 -4.91 9.64
N MET A 72 6.18 -3.78 9.12
CA MET A 72 5.28 -2.75 8.61
C MET A 72 4.48 -3.24 7.39
N GLN A 73 5.12 -3.94 6.45
CA GLN A 73 4.42 -4.55 5.32
C GLN A 73 3.32 -5.50 5.80
N LYS A 74 3.62 -6.38 6.76
CA LYS A 74 2.61 -7.30 7.31
C LYS A 74 1.47 -6.58 8.02
N ALA A 75 1.77 -5.50 8.75
CA ALA A 75 0.76 -4.69 9.42
C ALA A 75 -0.17 -4.00 8.41
N ILE A 76 0.41 -3.40 7.37
CA ILE A 76 -0.33 -2.81 6.24
C ILE A 76 -1.16 -3.87 5.54
N ASP A 77 -0.57 -5.00 5.15
CA ASP A 77 -1.27 -6.10 4.46
C ASP A 77 -2.46 -6.57 5.28
N SER A 78 -2.28 -6.79 6.59
CA SER A 78 -3.37 -7.20 7.47
C SER A 78 -4.46 -6.15 7.54
N SER A 79 -4.09 -4.86 7.66
CA SER A 79 -5.05 -3.77 7.72
C SER A 79 -5.85 -3.59 6.42
N LEU A 80 -5.20 -3.75 5.27
CA LEU A 80 -5.84 -3.72 3.96
C LEU A 80 -6.77 -4.92 3.77
N TRP A 81 -6.35 -6.12 4.19
CA TRP A 81 -7.23 -7.29 4.16
C TRP A 81 -8.52 -7.06 4.96
N TRP A 82 -8.42 -6.49 6.16
CA TRP A 82 -9.61 -6.10 6.93
C TRP A 82 -10.47 -5.08 6.20
N TYR A 83 -9.85 -4.04 5.62
CA TYR A 83 -10.58 -3.03 4.83
C TYR A 83 -11.37 -3.65 3.68
N PHE A 84 -10.74 -4.57 2.92
CA PHE A 84 -11.40 -5.25 1.81
C PHE A 84 -12.38 -6.35 2.25
N GLU A 85 -12.18 -6.98 3.40
CA GLU A 85 -13.16 -7.93 3.96
C GLU A 85 -14.40 -7.22 4.51
N GLU A 86 -14.25 -6.09 5.20
CA GLU A 86 -15.40 -5.29 5.68
C GLU A 86 -16.23 -4.73 4.52
N ASP A 87 -15.59 -4.24 3.46
CA ASP A 87 -16.27 -3.73 2.25
C ASP A 87 -17.03 -4.85 1.50
N MET A 88 -16.68 -6.12 1.70
CA MET A 88 -17.40 -7.29 1.14
C MET A 88 -18.50 -7.85 2.05
N VAL A 89 -18.70 -7.30 3.26
CA VAL A 89 -19.68 -7.78 4.24
C VAL A 89 -20.90 -6.84 4.36
N GLU A 90 -20.87 -5.67 3.72
CA GLU A 90 -22.06 -4.85 3.48
C GLU A 90 -22.85 -5.36 2.25
N GLU A 91 -23.51 -6.51 2.38
CA GLU A 91 -24.61 -6.95 1.49
C GLU A 91 -25.86 -7.33 2.29
#